data_AF-A0A1G8EGJ1-F1
#
_entry.id   AF-A0A1G8EGJ1-F1
#
_cell.length_a   1.000
_cell.length_b   1.000
_cell.length_c   1.000
_cell.angle_alpha   90.00
_cell.angle_beta   90.00
_cell.angle_gamma   90.00
#
_symmetry.space_group_name_H-M   'P 1'
#
loop_
_entity.id
_entity.type
_entity.pdbx_description
1 polymer ?
#
loop_
_entity_poly.entity_id
_entity_poly.type
_entity_poly.pdbx_seq_one_letter_code
_entity_poly.pdbx_strand_id
1 'polypeptide(L)'
;MGAGYTAIGEGVASGTAAGGRTVLQLTNPASNPAPLRGYLYGYRFSAKGIVSNAEPPRWLICRQTDAGAGGVALAAGFGPTRLDPLLPASTVTCLKGPFGTEPTRGDVVFAQEIHPQSGWGEYIPLGDEIPFDPGSRLAVVVVAAATVLVTAQLYWRGA
;
A
#
# COMPACT_ATOMS: atom_id res chain seq x y z
N MET A 1 2.80 15.88 15.29
CA MET A 1 3.76 14.75 15.31
C MET A 1 4.18 14.47 13.88
N GLY A 2 5.48 14.35 13.61
CA GLY A 2 6.00 14.06 12.28
C GLY A 2 5.71 12.61 11.86
N ALA A 3 5.93 12.32 10.58
CA ALA A 3 5.66 10.99 10.06
C ALA A 3 6.56 9.93 10.73
N GLY A 4 5.96 8.96 11.44
CA GLY A 4 6.71 7.92 12.16
C GLY A 4 7.50 7.00 11.22
N TYR A 5 6.82 6.47 10.19
CA TYR A 5 7.41 5.61 9.17
C TYR A 5 6.78 5.88 7.79
N THR A 6 7.52 5.63 6.71
CA THR A 6 7.08 5.88 5.32
C THR A 6 7.55 4.76 4.38
N ALA A 7 6.72 4.43 3.39
CA ALA A 7 7.05 3.51 2.31
C ALA A 7 6.58 4.10 0.98
N ILE A 8 7.36 3.91 -0.07
CA ILE A 8 7.08 4.35 -1.43
C ILE A 8 7.17 3.22 -2.46
N GLY A 9 6.14 3.09 -3.29
CA GLY A 9 6.20 2.32 -4.53
C GLY A 9 6.21 3.28 -5.71
N GLU A 10 7.39 3.73 -6.15
CA GLU A 10 7.52 4.66 -7.29
C GLU A 10 7.78 3.94 -8.62
N GLY A 11 7.18 4.44 -9.70
CA GLY A 11 7.46 3.97 -11.07
C GLY A 11 6.98 2.54 -11.30
N VAL A 12 5.94 2.13 -10.59
CA VAL A 12 5.33 0.81 -10.74
C VAL A 12 4.38 0.85 -11.92
N ALA A 13 4.45 -0.13 -12.82
CA ALA A 13 3.46 -0.23 -13.89
C ALA A 13 2.13 -0.77 -13.35
N SER A 14 1.04 -0.01 -13.53
CA SER A 14 -0.31 -0.41 -13.10
C SER A 14 -0.84 -1.66 -13.81
N GLY A 15 -0.36 -1.93 -15.04
CA GLY A 15 -1.01 -2.90 -15.92
C GLY A 15 -2.46 -2.53 -16.23
N THR A 16 -3.21 -3.49 -16.77
CA THR A 16 -4.61 -3.35 -17.19
C THR A 16 -5.51 -4.47 -16.67
N ALA A 17 -5.10 -5.15 -15.60
CA ALA A 17 -5.90 -6.24 -15.04
C ALA A 17 -7.24 -5.70 -14.52
N ALA A 18 -8.36 -6.34 -14.88
CA ALA A 18 -9.70 -5.95 -14.43
C ALA A 18 -9.83 -6.00 -12.89
N GLY A 19 -9.14 -6.95 -12.27
CA GLY A 19 -8.99 -6.97 -10.82
C GLY A 19 -8.23 -5.75 -10.32
N GLY A 20 -7.23 -5.25 -11.03
CA GLY A 20 -6.24 -4.26 -10.58
C GLY A 20 -4.94 -4.91 -10.13
N ARG A 21 -3.91 -4.09 -9.93
CA ARG A 21 -2.56 -4.53 -9.62
C ARG A 21 -2.07 -3.94 -8.31
N THR A 22 -1.47 -4.77 -7.47
CA THR A 22 -0.86 -4.32 -6.22
C THR A 22 0.44 -3.60 -6.53
N VAL A 23 0.58 -2.37 -6.04
CA VAL A 23 1.75 -1.52 -6.31
C VAL A 23 2.59 -1.28 -5.06
N LEU A 24 1.98 -1.40 -3.88
CA LEU A 24 2.63 -1.33 -2.59
C LEU A 24 1.87 -2.20 -1.59
N GLN A 25 2.56 -2.94 -0.73
CA GLN A 25 1.96 -3.76 0.31
C GLN A 25 2.74 -3.61 1.61
N LEU A 26 2.07 -3.19 2.67
CA LEU A 26 2.55 -3.27 4.05
C LEU A 26 2.12 -4.61 4.66
N THR A 27 3.05 -5.24 5.36
CA THR A 27 2.83 -6.51 6.05
C THR A 27 3.21 -6.35 7.52
N ASN A 28 2.24 -6.57 8.41
CA ASN A 28 2.49 -6.78 9.83
C ASN A 28 2.56 -8.30 10.05
N PRO A 29 3.75 -8.89 10.24
CA PRO A 29 3.93 -10.33 10.36
C PRO A 29 3.20 -10.90 11.58
N ALA A 30 2.68 -12.11 11.46
CA ALA A 30 1.99 -12.81 12.55
C ALA A 30 2.90 -13.10 13.77
N SER A 31 4.22 -13.00 13.60
CA SER A 31 5.20 -13.10 14.69
C SER A 31 5.20 -11.90 15.64
N ASN A 32 4.59 -10.77 15.26
CA ASN A 32 4.46 -9.63 16.15
C ASN A 32 3.43 -9.95 17.26
N PRO A 33 3.68 -9.54 18.52
CA PRO A 33 2.72 -9.68 19.61
C PRO A 33 1.35 -9.07 19.27
N ALA A 34 0.26 -9.72 19.71
CA ALA A 34 -1.11 -9.28 19.49
C ALA A 34 -1.41 -7.78 19.73
N PRO A 35 -0.85 -7.10 20.77
CA PRO A 35 -1.10 -5.68 20.96
C PRO A 35 -0.36 -4.76 19.97
N LEU A 36 0.64 -5.27 19.23
CA LEU A 36 1.46 -4.47 18.31
C LEU A 36 0.81 -4.33 16.94
N ARG A 37 -0.20 -3.45 16.91
CA ARG A 37 -0.88 -3.01 15.69
C ARG A 37 -0.10 -1.89 15.03
N GLY A 38 -0.16 -1.84 13.71
CA GLY A 38 0.20 -0.65 12.97
C GLY A 38 -1.03 0.18 12.64
N TYR A 39 -0.85 1.48 12.47
CA TYR A 39 -1.90 2.42 12.09
C TYR A 39 -1.46 3.22 10.87
N LEU A 40 -2.18 3.09 9.76
CA LEU A 40 -1.99 3.96 8.60
C LEU A 40 -2.70 5.29 8.88
N TYR A 41 -1.93 6.39 8.90
CA TYR A 41 -2.45 7.74 9.12
C TYR A 41 -2.28 8.66 7.91
N GLY A 42 -1.78 8.16 6.79
CA GLY A 42 -1.72 8.96 5.58
C GLY A 42 -1.29 8.19 4.36
N TYR A 43 -1.64 8.74 3.21
CA TYR A 43 -1.32 8.16 1.93
C TYR A 43 -1.17 9.24 0.86
N ARG A 44 -0.38 8.96 -0.18
CA ARG A 44 -0.28 9.79 -1.39
C ARG A 44 -0.20 8.92 -2.62
N PHE A 45 -0.93 9.30 -3.65
CA PHE A 45 -1.03 8.59 -4.91
C PHE A 45 -0.79 9.55 -6.06
N SER A 46 -0.10 9.09 -7.09
CA SER A 46 0.02 9.83 -8.35
C SER A 46 0.26 8.88 -9.52
N ALA A 47 -0.14 9.32 -10.70
CA ALA A 47 0.12 8.63 -11.96
C ALA A 47 0.87 9.54 -12.92
N LYS A 48 1.68 8.93 -13.80
CA LYS A 48 2.41 9.61 -14.88
C LYS A 48 1.73 9.32 -16.23
N GLY A 49 0.46 9.70 -16.34
CA GLY A 49 -0.29 9.67 -17.59
C GLY A 49 0.18 10.76 -18.56
N ILE A 50 -0.03 10.54 -19.85
CA ILE A 50 0.33 11.50 -20.91
C ILE A 50 -0.90 12.04 -21.67
N VAL A 51 -2.06 11.40 -21.48
CA VAL A 51 -3.31 11.72 -22.15
C VAL A 51 -4.28 12.34 -21.14
N SER A 52 -4.75 13.55 -21.40
CA SER A 52 -5.57 14.36 -20.48
C SER A 52 -7.05 13.98 -20.44
N ASN A 53 -7.52 13.20 -21.42
CA ASN A 53 -8.89 12.68 -21.46
C ASN A 53 -8.94 11.15 -21.27
N ALA A 54 -7.84 10.54 -20.81
CA ALA A 54 -7.82 9.12 -20.49
C ALA A 54 -8.61 8.84 -19.21
N GLU A 55 -9.21 7.65 -19.16
CA GLU A 55 -9.96 7.19 -17.99
C GLU A 55 -9.08 7.22 -16.73
N PRO A 56 -9.53 7.86 -15.64
CA PRO A 56 -8.82 7.87 -14.37
C PRO A 56 -8.53 6.48 -13.81
N PRO A 57 -7.28 6.16 -13.43
CA PRO A 57 -7.00 5.00 -12.62
C PRO A 57 -7.75 5.08 -11.29
N ARG A 58 -8.34 3.95 -10.90
CA ARG A 58 -8.96 3.79 -9.58
C ARG A 58 -7.95 3.25 -8.60
N TRP A 59 -7.75 3.99 -7.53
CA TRP A 59 -6.84 3.68 -6.44
C TRP A 59 -7.62 3.10 -5.29
N LEU A 60 -7.14 1.97 -4.78
CA LEU A 60 -7.74 1.28 -3.65
C LEU A 60 -6.69 1.09 -2.57
N ILE A 61 -7.09 1.29 -1.32
CA ILE A 61 -6.40 0.71 -0.18
C ILE A 61 -7.28 -0.46 0.28
N CYS A 62 -6.71 -1.65 0.33
CA CYS A 62 -7.45 -2.85 0.73
C CYS A 62 -6.63 -3.76 1.62
N ARG A 63 -7.31 -4.57 2.42
CA ARG A 63 -6.71 -5.69 3.13
C ARG A 63 -6.39 -6.81 2.13
N GLN A 64 -5.29 -7.51 2.34
CA GLN A 64 -4.90 -8.65 1.52
C GLN A 64 -4.55 -9.88 2.36
N THR A 65 -4.75 -11.05 1.77
CA THR A 65 -4.37 -12.33 2.38
C THR A 65 -3.13 -12.91 1.71
N ASP A 66 -2.57 -13.98 2.28
CA ASP A 66 -1.43 -14.71 1.71
C ASP A 66 -1.81 -15.55 0.48
N ALA A 67 -3.11 -15.79 0.25
CA ALA A 67 -3.59 -16.59 -0.86
C ALA A 67 -3.33 -15.87 -2.20
N GLY A 68 -2.61 -16.54 -3.11
CA GLY A 68 -2.16 -15.98 -4.39
C GLY A 68 -0.72 -15.47 -4.42
N ALA A 69 0.06 -15.64 -3.34
CA ALA A 69 1.45 -15.19 -3.25
C ALA A 69 2.42 -16.07 -4.07
N GLY A 70 2.49 -15.86 -5.38
CA GLY A 70 3.52 -16.41 -6.27
C GLY A 70 4.34 -15.37 -7.03
N GLY A 71 4.07 -14.08 -6.81
CA GLY A 71 4.74 -13.00 -7.51
C GLY A 71 5.97 -12.48 -6.77
N VAL A 72 7.13 -12.52 -7.43
CA VAL A 72 8.32 -11.78 -6.98
C VAL A 72 7.98 -10.29 -7.05
N ALA A 73 7.72 -9.66 -5.90
CA ALA A 73 7.72 -8.20 -5.79
C ALA A 73 9.10 -7.69 -6.22
N LEU A 74 9.18 -6.49 -6.82
CA LEU A 74 10.47 -5.83 -7.00
C LEU A 74 11.12 -5.67 -5.62
N ALA A 75 12.44 -5.89 -5.55
CA ALA A 75 13.23 -5.94 -4.32
C ALA A 75 12.70 -5.01 -3.22
N ALA A 76 12.58 -5.54 -1.99
CA ALA A 76 12.02 -4.87 -0.82
C ALA A 76 12.35 -3.37 -0.84
N GLY A 77 11.34 -2.54 -1.15
CA GLY A 77 11.55 -1.10 -1.26
C GLY A 77 12.05 -0.49 0.05
N PHE A 78 11.80 -1.19 1.17
CA PHE A 78 12.16 -0.79 2.53
C PHE A 78 12.52 -2.02 3.37
N GLY A 79 13.60 -1.90 4.16
CA GLY A 79 13.95 -2.90 5.16
C GLY A 79 12.88 -3.00 6.27
N PRO A 80 12.87 -4.10 7.04
CA PRO A 80 11.98 -4.24 8.18
C PRO A 80 12.11 -3.02 9.12
N THR A 81 11.01 -2.35 9.37
CA THR A 81 10.95 -1.16 10.22
C THR A 81 10.33 -1.54 11.56
N ARG A 82 10.94 -1.12 12.67
CA ARG A 82 10.44 -1.48 14.00
C ARG A 82 9.12 -0.78 14.30
N LEU A 83 8.13 -1.51 14.82
CA LEU A 83 6.88 -0.91 15.32
C LEU A 83 7.08 -0.31 16.71
N ASP A 84 7.78 -1.03 17.57
CA ASP A 84 8.16 -0.59 18.92
C ASP A 84 9.69 -0.65 19.05
N PRO A 85 10.38 0.47 19.36
CA PRO A 85 11.82 0.50 19.53
C PRO A 85 12.31 -0.36 20.71
N LEU A 86 11.46 -0.66 21.70
CA LEU A 86 11.78 -1.47 22.87
C LEU A 86 11.62 -2.98 22.61
N LEU A 87 10.96 -3.37 21.51
CA LEU A 87 10.75 -4.78 21.13
C LEU A 87 11.44 -5.07 19.79
N PRO A 88 12.68 -5.61 19.81
CA PRO A 88 13.52 -5.75 18.60
C PRO A 88 12.91 -6.63 17.50
N ALA A 89 12.04 -7.56 17.87
CA ALA A 89 11.35 -8.46 16.94
C ALA A 89 10.10 -7.83 16.30
N SER A 90 9.61 -6.70 16.81
CA SER A 90 8.42 -6.03 16.28
C SER A 90 8.76 -5.35 14.96
N THR A 91 8.37 -5.93 13.83
CA THR A 91 8.74 -5.37 12.52
C THR A 91 7.54 -5.26 11.59
N VAL A 92 7.53 -4.25 10.73
CA VAL A 92 6.66 -4.16 9.56
C VAL A 92 7.53 -4.15 8.32
N THR A 93 7.13 -4.91 7.32
CA THR A 93 7.83 -4.96 6.04
C THR A 93 6.96 -4.35 4.95
N CYS A 94 7.60 -3.86 3.90
CA CYS A 94 6.92 -3.33 2.74
C CYS A 94 7.45 -3.97 1.46
N LEU A 95 6.53 -4.40 0.60
CA LEU A 95 6.83 -4.90 -0.73
C LEU A 95 6.31 -3.94 -1.79
N LYS A 96 7.07 -3.80 -2.89
CA LYS A 96 6.75 -2.93 -4.02
C LYS A 96 6.44 -3.77 -5.26
N GLY A 97 5.35 -3.44 -5.93
CA GLY A 97 4.92 -4.12 -7.15
C GLY A 97 5.68 -3.69 -8.42
N PRO A 98 5.38 -4.30 -9.58
CA PRO A 98 4.21 -5.14 -9.81
C PRO A 98 4.41 -6.56 -9.27
N PHE A 99 3.36 -7.14 -8.68
CA PHE A 99 3.37 -8.53 -8.23
C PHE A 99 3.08 -9.45 -9.43
N GLY A 100 3.83 -10.56 -9.55
CA GLY A 100 3.61 -11.56 -10.60
C GLY A 100 2.25 -12.26 -10.52
N THR A 101 1.83 -12.63 -9.31
CA THR A 101 0.48 -13.10 -8.99
C THR A 101 -0.09 -12.18 -7.92
N GLU A 102 -1.30 -11.68 -8.15
CA GLU A 102 -1.96 -10.76 -7.24
C GLU A 102 -2.43 -11.48 -5.97
N PRO A 103 -2.13 -10.95 -4.77
CA PRO A 103 -2.73 -11.45 -3.53
C PRO A 103 -4.25 -11.27 -3.55
N THR A 104 -4.95 -12.21 -2.93
CA THR A 104 -6.41 -12.16 -2.79
C THR A 104 -6.79 -10.97 -1.92
N ARG A 105 -7.72 -10.15 -2.42
CA ARG A 105 -8.21 -8.96 -1.71
C ARG A 105 -9.32 -9.32 -0.75
N GLY A 106 -9.25 -8.72 0.43
CA GLY A 106 -10.38 -8.59 1.33
C GLY A 106 -10.98 -7.19 1.23
N ASP A 107 -11.34 -6.64 2.38
CA ASP A 107 -12.05 -5.37 2.47
C ASP A 107 -11.29 -4.20 1.85
N VAL A 108 -12.01 -3.36 1.12
CA VAL A 108 -11.54 -2.07 0.63
C VAL A 108 -11.83 -1.03 1.71
N VAL A 109 -10.79 -0.38 2.21
CA VAL A 109 -10.90 0.66 3.25
C VAL A 109 -10.86 2.07 2.66
N PHE A 110 -10.38 2.21 1.43
CA PHE A 110 -10.41 3.46 0.68
C PHE A 110 -10.49 3.17 -0.82
N ALA A 111 -11.25 3.99 -1.56
CA ALA A 111 -11.32 3.93 -3.01
C ALA A 111 -11.52 5.33 -3.60
N GLN A 112 -10.71 5.70 -4.59
CA GLN A 112 -10.89 6.96 -5.32
C GLN A 112 -10.33 6.86 -6.74
N GLU A 113 -11.00 7.51 -7.67
CA GLU A 113 -10.48 7.76 -9.02
C GLU A 113 -9.64 9.03 -9.03
N ILE A 114 -8.42 8.93 -9.57
CA ILE A 114 -7.49 10.05 -9.62
C ILE A 114 -7.08 10.24 -11.07
N HIS A 115 -7.28 11.45 -11.58
CA HIS A 115 -6.91 11.80 -12.95
C HIS A 115 -5.46 11.38 -13.26
N PRO A 116 -5.18 10.78 -14.43
CA PRO A 116 -3.90 10.12 -14.69
C PRO A 116 -2.70 11.08 -14.75
N GLN A 117 -2.93 12.39 -14.81
CA GLN A 117 -1.90 13.44 -14.76
C GLN A 117 -1.88 14.21 -13.42
N SER A 118 -2.57 13.70 -12.40
CA SER A 118 -2.69 14.35 -11.09
C SER A 118 -2.10 13.49 -9.97
N GLY A 119 -2.02 14.09 -8.79
CA GLY A 119 -1.75 13.41 -7.53
C GLY A 119 -2.81 13.75 -6.49
N TRP A 120 -2.98 12.84 -5.54
CA TRP A 120 -3.83 13.03 -4.38
C TRP A 120 -3.06 12.64 -3.12
N GLY A 121 -3.37 13.28 -2.01
CA GLY A 121 -2.77 12.95 -0.73
C GLY A 121 -3.63 13.40 0.42
N GLU A 122 -3.73 12.56 1.44
CA GLU A 122 -4.50 12.84 2.64
C GLU A 122 -3.78 12.29 3.87
N TYR A 123 -3.94 13.00 4.98
CA TYR A 123 -3.61 12.50 6.31
C TYR A 123 -4.92 12.25 7.05
N ILE A 124 -5.02 11.07 7.63
CA ILE A 124 -6.17 10.62 8.41
C ILE A 124 -6.03 11.22 9.81
N PRO A 125 -7.08 11.85 10.37
CA PRO A 125 -7.06 12.37 11.72
C PRO A 125 -6.70 11.31 12.77
N LEU A 126 -6.12 11.78 13.88
CA LEU A 126 -5.80 10.93 15.02
C LEU A 126 -7.09 10.30 15.57
N GLY A 127 -7.12 8.97 15.69
CA GLY A 127 -8.27 8.20 16.16
C GLY A 127 -9.06 7.52 15.04
N ASP A 128 -8.94 8.01 13.80
CA ASP A 128 -9.62 7.45 12.62
C ASP A 128 -8.67 6.64 11.72
N GLU A 129 -7.43 6.43 12.17
CA GLU A 129 -6.44 5.68 11.40
C GLU A 129 -6.91 4.28 11.05
N ILE A 130 -6.41 3.77 9.91
CA ILE A 130 -6.72 2.41 9.48
C ILE A 130 -5.78 1.45 10.22
N PRO A 131 -6.29 0.61 11.15
CA PRO A 131 -5.45 -0.36 11.84
C PRO A 131 -5.10 -1.53 10.92
N PHE A 132 -3.92 -2.09 11.14
CA PHE A 132 -3.49 -3.36 10.56
C PHE A 132 -2.81 -4.24 11.61
N ASP A 133 -3.50 -5.30 11.99
CA ASP A 133 -3.13 -6.24 13.05
C ASP A 133 -1.94 -7.13 12.67
N PRO A 134 -1.27 -7.76 13.65
CA PRO A 134 -0.34 -8.85 13.38
C PRO A 134 -0.97 -9.93 12.51
N GLY A 135 -0.24 -10.39 11.50
CA GLY A 135 -0.70 -11.34 10.49
C GLY A 135 -1.50 -10.73 9.35
N SER A 136 -1.74 -9.42 9.34
CA SER A 136 -2.49 -8.74 8.29
C SER A 136 -1.59 -8.03 7.28
N ARG A 137 -2.16 -7.79 6.09
CA ARG A 137 -1.53 -7.01 5.03
C ARG A 137 -2.46 -5.90 4.59
N LEU A 138 -1.90 -4.71 4.39
CA LEU A 138 -2.59 -3.56 3.81
C LEU A 138 -1.90 -3.19 2.49
N ALA A 139 -2.67 -3.05 1.43
CA ALA A 139 -2.12 -2.88 0.09
C ALA A 139 -2.73 -1.70 -0.64
N VAL A 140 -1.89 -1.05 -1.44
CA VAL A 140 -2.31 -0.11 -2.47
C VAL A 140 -2.44 -0.87 -3.77
N VAL A 141 -3.60 -0.76 -4.37
CA VAL A 141 -3.94 -1.38 -5.63
C VAL A 141 -4.39 -0.31 -6.61
N VAL A 142 -3.94 -0.45 -7.87
CA VAL A 142 -4.40 0.38 -8.98
C VAL A 142 -5.17 -0.46 -9.99
N VAL A 143 -6.39 -0.05 -10.30
CA VAL A 143 -7.17 -0.53 -11.44
C VAL A 143 -7.10 0.53 -12.52
N ALA A 144 -6.64 0.17 -13.72
CA ALA A 144 -6.50 1.12 -14.82
C ALA A 144 -6.92 0.47 -16.13
N ALA A 145 -7.57 1.25 -17.02
CA ALA A 145 -7.92 0.81 -18.37
C ALA A 145 -6.70 0.73 -19.29
N ALA A 146 -5.66 1.53 -19.01
CA ALA A 146 -4.39 1.53 -19.71
C ALA A 146 -3.22 1.49 -18.70
N THR A 147 -2.10 0.90 -19.10
CA THR A 147 -0.91 0.86 -18.25
C THR A 147 -0.35 2.27 -18.07
N VAL A 148 -0.24 2.72 -16.81
CA VAL A 148 0.43 3.95 -16.41
C VAL A 148 1.49 3.65 -15.36
N LEU A 149 2.54 4.46 -15.31
CA LEU A 149 3.49 4.42 -14.22
C LEU A 149 2.91 5.16 -13.03
N VAL A 150 2.93 4.52 -11.87
CA VAL A 150 2.31 5.03 -10.67
C VAL A 150 3.29 5.16 -9.51
N THR A 151 2.98 6.10 -8.62
CA THR A 151 3.66 6.27 -7.35
C THR A 151 2.64 6.20 -6.22
N ALA A 152 2.88 5.31 -5.26
CA ALA A 152 2.13 5.24 -4.02
C ALA A 152 3.05 5.50 -2.83
N GLN A 153 2.60 6.28 -1.86
CA GLN A 153 3.27 6.45 -0.57
C GLN A 153 2.28 6.16 0.56
N LEU A 154 2.75 5.45 1.57
CA LEU A 154 2.00 5.18 2.79
C LEU A 154 2.78 5.67 4.01
N TYR A 155 2.04 6.23 4.95
CA TYR A 155 2.55 6.76 6.21
C TYR A 155 1.90 6.01 7.37
N TRP A 156 2.69 5.33 8.18
CA TRP A 156 2.20 4.55 9.31
C TRP A 156 3.01 4.75 10.58
N ARG A 157 2.44 4.32 11.70
CA ARG A 157 3.04 4.33 13.03
C ARG A 157 2.71 3.04 13.77
N GLY A 158 3.51 2.73 14.78
CA GLY A 158 3.18 1.70 15.77
C GLY A 158 2.20 2.20 16.82
N ALA A 159 1.54 1.25 17.48
CA ALA A 159 0.78 1.46 18.71
C ALA A 159 1.69 1.86 19.88
#